data_AF-A0A1B9IEH3-F1
#
_entry.id   AF-A0A1B9IEH3-F1
#
_cell.length_a   1.000
_cell.length_b   1.000
_cell.length_c   1.000
_cell.angle_alpha   90.00
_cell.angle_beta   90.00
_cell.angle_gamma   90.00
#
_symmetry.space_group_name_H-M   'P 1'
#
loop_
_entity.id
_entity.type
_entity.pdbx_description
1 polymer ?
#
loop_
_entity_poly.entity_id
_entity_poly.type
_entity_poly.pdbx_seq_one_letter_code
_entity_poly.pdbx_strand_id
1 'polypeptide(L)'
;MSVTPRKTHSQGPVEMTEPTESRKQGKNHFDVEEELAFYSSYHANKINQAIHFVCIPQILWSWLLIAAHLPIPGTSPTILGNGLALQPSLALGWIIAYLGYYVALEPVGGLTYLPVGILMYLTSTYLAVSPPTWLPFTDRLNPSAQPFAWAVFAFAWIAQFIGHGVFERRAPALFDNLVQALVLAPFFVHLEALFAVFDYKPELHKKIKNKSGIRIRDMNRAAKLK
;
A
#
# COMPACT_ATOMS: atom_id res chain seq x y z
N MET A 1 78.72 2.16 20.92
CA MET A 1 77.98 1.31 19.95
C MET A 1 77.26 0.23 20.73
N SER A 2 75.93 0.29 20.79
CA SER A 2 75.07 -0.72 21.42
C SER A 2 73.82 -0.80 20.56
N VAL A 3 73.63 -1.94 19.89
CA VAL A 3 72.49 -2.22 19.01
C VAL A 3 71.54 -3.10 19.79
N THR A 4 70.34 -2.59 20.09
CA THR A 4 69.24 -3.37 20.67
C THR A 4 68.56 -4.20 19.57
N PRO A 5 68.23 -5.49 19.81
CA PRO A 5 67.57 -6.31 18.80
C PRO A 5 66.06 -6.02 18.72
N ARG A 6 65.57 -5.89 17.50
CA ARG A 6 64.16 -5.66 17.16
C ARG A 6 63.36 -6.95 17.38
N LYS A 7 62.37 -6.94 18.28
CA LYS A 7 61.41 -8.05 18.44
C LYS A 7 60.54 -8.15 17.19
N THR A 8 60.59 -9.27 16.49
CA THR A 8 59.67 -9.64 15.42
C THR A 8 58.36 -10.13 16.04
N HIS A 9 57.26 -9.41 15.83
CA HIS A 9 55.92 -9.93 16.15
C HIS A 9 55.55 -10.99 15.11
N SER A 10 55.44 -12.24 15.56
CA SER A 10 54.80 -13.34 14.84
C SER A 10 53.34 -12.98 14.58
N GLN A 11 52.94 -12.88 13.31
CA GLN A 11 51.53 -12.83 12.96
C GLN A 11 50.96 -14.25 13.13
N GLY A 12 50.04 -14.41 14.08
CA GLY A 12 49.22 -15.61 14.18
C GLY A 12 48.35 -15.79 12.94
N PRO A 13 47.78 -16.99 12.72
CA PRO A 13 47.02 -17.30 11.52
C PRO A 13 45.83 -16.34 11.38
N VAL A 14 45.64 -15.80 10.17
CA VAL A 14 44.46 -15.05 9.78
C VAL A 14 43.27 -15.98 9.88
N GLU A 15 42.40 -15.76 10.87
CA GLU A 15 41.10 -16.40 10.95
C GLU A 15 40.28 -15.93 9.75
N MET A 16 40.23 -16.78 8.72
CA MET A 16 39.37 -16.62 7.56
C MET A 16 37.94 -16.74 8.08
N THR A 17 37.31 -15.60 8.35
CA THR A 17 35.89 -15.54 8.63
C THR A 17 35.15 -16.10 7.41
N GLU A 18 34.48 -17.23 7.62
CA GLU A 18 33.65 -17.85 6.59
C GLU A 18 32.64 -16.83 6.05
N PRO A 19 32.33 -16.87 4.73
CA PRO A 19 31.29 -16.00 4.19
C PRO A 19 30.00 -16.37 4.90
N THR A 20 29.37 -15.38 5.55
CA THR A 20 28.02 -15.55 6.08
C THR A 20 27.12 -15.95 4.93
N GLU A 21 26.75 -17.23 4.88
CA GLU A 21 25.72 -17.71 3.98
C GLU A 21 24.48 -16.85 4.24
N SER A 22 24.14 -15.98 3.28
CA SER A 22 22.88 -15.28 3.29
C SER A 22 21.80 -16.34 3.10
N ARG A 23 21.34 -16.91 4.21
CA ARG A 23 20.17 -17.79 4.24
C ARG A 23 19.07 -17.01 3.53
N LYS A 24 18.65 -17.49 2.36
CA LYS A 24 17.47 -16.98 1.65
C LYS A 24 16.27 -17.24 2.56
N GLN A 25 16.05 -16.39 3.56
CA GLN A 25 14.80 -16.34 4.29
C GLN A 25 13.74 -16.00 3.24
N GLY A 26 12.72 -16.86 3.12
CA GLY A 26 11.56 -16.54 2.30
C GLY A 26 10.99 -15.18 2.72
N LYS A 27 10.47 -14.40 1.76
CA LYS A 27 9.85 -13.11 2.07
C LYS A 27 8.74 -13.31 3.09
N ASN A 28 8.89 -12.73 4.28
CA ASN A 28 7.85 -12.72 5.29
C ASN A 28 6.89 -11.55 5.00
N HIS A 29 5.75 -11.84 4.36
CA HIS A 29 4.72 -10.86 4.02
C HIS A 29 3.95 -10.28 5.23
N PHE A 30 4.33 -10.67 6.45
CA PHE A 30 3.85 -10.12 7.71
C PHE A 30 4.88 -9.26 8.44
N ASP A 31 6.08 -9.06 7.87
CA ASP A 31 7.05 -8.10 8.40
C ASP A 31 6.64 -6.68 8.03
N VAL A 32 5.84 -6.06 8.89
CA VAL A 32 5.34 -4.68 8.74
C VAL A 32 6.45 -3.70 8.39
N GLU A 33 7.61 -3.81 9.05
CA GLU A 33 8.69 -2.86 8.84
C GLU A 33 9.29 -3.01 7.44
N GLU A 34 9.51 -4.25 7.00
CA GLU A 34 10.06 -4.55 5.68
C GLU A 34 9.09 -4.21 4.54
N GLU A 35 7.82 -4.52 4.73
CA GLU A 35 6.74 -4.27 3.77
C GLU A 35 6.47 -2.76 3.61
N LEU A 36 6.42 -2.01 4.71
CA LEU A 36 6.25 -0.55 4.66
C LEU A 36 7.51 0.16 4.16
N ALA A 37 8.71 -0.31 4.51
CA ALA A 37 9.96 0.24 3.97
C ALA A 37 10.11 -0.01 2.47
N PHE A 38 9.63 -1.17 1.97
CA PHE A 38 9.54 -1.45 0.54
C PHE A 38 8.69 -0.38 -0.13
N TYR A 39 7.44 -0.26 0.29
CA TYR A 39 6.50 0.67 -0.32
C TYR A 39 6.98 2.12 -0.22
N SER A 40 7.53 2.52 0.93
CA SER A 40 8.09 3.86 1.14
C SER A 40 9.22 4.20 0.17
N SER A 41 10.05 3.23 -0.24
CA SER A 41 11.20 3.49 -1.12
C SER A 41 10.84 3.88 -2.56
N TYR A 42 9.59 3.61 -2.99
CA TYR A 42 9.07 4.00 -4.31
C TYR A 42 8.39 5.36 -4.33
N HIS A 43 8.22 6.00 -3.17
CA HIS A 43 7.48 7.25 -3.03
C HIS A 43 8.29 8.24 -2.20
N ALA A 44 9.46 8.68 -2.69
CA ALA A 44 10.29 9.64 -1.99
C ALA A 44 9.82 11.09 -2.21
N ASN A 45 9.21 11.37 -3.37
CA ASN A 45 8.77 12.71 -3.73
C ASN A 45 7.44 13.09 -3.02
N LYS A 46 7.37 14.28 -2.43
CA LYS A 46 6.18 14.76 -1.68
C LYS A 46 4.93 14.97 -2.54
N ILE A 47 5.09 15.41 -3.79
CA ILE A 47 3.97 15.56 -4.73
C ILE A 47 3.44 14.17 -5.11
N ASN A 48 4.34 13.21 -5.38
CA ASN A 48 3.95 11.84 -5.64
C ASN A 48 3.22 11.21 -4.44
N GLN A 49 3.74 11.39 -3.22
CA GLN A 49 3.06 10.97 -1.98
C GLN A 49 1.65 11.57 -1.87
N ALA A 50 1.47 12.87 -2.15
CA ALA A 50 0.16 13.52 -2.10
C ALA A 50 -0.82 12.98 -3.15
N ILE A 51 -0.35 12.74 -4.38
CA ILE A 51 -1.16 12.12 -5.44
C ILE A 51 -1.64 10.74 -4.97
N HIS A 52 -0.75 9.90 -4.45
CA HIS A 52 -1.08 8.57 -3.96
C HIS A 52 -2.02 8.61 -2.75
N PHE A 53 -1.80 9.54 -1.82
CA PHE A 53 -2.65 9.74 -0.65
C PHE A 53 -4.11 10.00 -1.03
N VAL A 54 -4.33 10.77 -2.11
CA VAL A 54 -5.68 11.04 -2.64
C VAL A 54 -6.20 9.89 -3.51
N CYS A 55 -5.38 9.36 -4.41
CA CYS A 55 -5.83 8.41 -5.43
C CYS A 55 -6.05 6.99 -4.91
N ILE A 56 -5.26 6.52 -3.94
CA ILE A 56 -5.37 5.13 -3.43
C ILE A 56 -6.75 4.87 -2.78
N PRO A 57 -7.26 5.74 -1.88
CA PRO A 57 -8.63 5.61 -1.39
C PRO A 57 -9.68 5.59 -2.49
N GLN A 58 -9.52 6.41 -3.54
CA GLN A 58 -10.45 6.47 -4.67
C GLN A 58 -10.42 5.20 -5.51
N ILE A 59 -9.24 4.60 -5.73
CA ILE A 59 -9.08 3.32 -6.41
C ILE A 59 -9.76 2.20 -5.62
N LEU A 60 -9.49 2.09 -4.32
CA LEU A 60 -10.11 1.05 -3.51
C LEU A 60 -11.64 1.21 -3.49
N TRP A 61 -12.13 2.42 -3.26
CA TRP A 61 -13.56 2.69 -3.19
C TRP A 61 -14.28 2.43 -4.52
N SER A 62 -13.73 2.90 -5.65
CA SER A 62 -14.31 2.64 -6.98
C SER A 62 -14.21 1.16 -7.36
N TRP A 63 -13.15 0.46 -6.95
CA TRP A 63 -13.04 -0.99 -7.13
C TRP A 63 -14.10 -1.75 -6.34
N LEU A 64 -14.34 -1.38 -5.08
CA LEU A 64 -15.44 -1.95 -4.28
C LEU A 64 -16.80 -1.69 -4.95
N LEU A 65 -16.99 -0.51 -5.55
CA LEU A 65 -18.22 -0.20 -6.30
C LEU A 65 -18.39 -1.09 -7.53
N ILE A 66 -17.33 -1.30 -8.30
CA ILE A 66 -17.31 -2.21 -9.46
C ILE A 66 -17.64 -3.64 -8.99
N ALA A 67 -16.96 -4.10 -7.93
CA ALA A 67 -17.15 -5.44 -7.37
C ALA A 67 -18.53 -5.66 -6.73
N ALA A 68 -19.19 -4.60 -6.24
CA ALA A 68 -20.53 -4.68 -5.64
C ALA A 68 -21.62 -5.05 -6.65
N HIS A 69 -21.36 -4.84 -7.96
CA HIS A 69 -22.26 -5.29 -9.04
C HIS A 69 -22.21 -6.81 -9.29
N LEU A 70 -21.38 -7.55 -8.53
CA LEU A 70 -21.34 -9.01 -8.52
C LEU A 70 -21.85 -9.53 -7.17
N PRO A 71 -23.17 -9.49 -6.91
CA PRO A 71 -23.75 -10.01 -5.68
C PRO A 71 -23.72 -11.54 -5.63
N ILE A 72 -23.73 -12.09 -4.42
CA ILE A 72 -23.89 -13.54 -4.24
C ILE A 72 -25.30 -13.93 -4.70
N PRO A 73 -25.45 -14.94 -5.58
CA PRO A 73 -26.77 -15.37 -6.05
C PRO A 73 -27.73 -15.70 -4.90
N GLY A 74 -28.97 -15.23 -5.01
CA GLY A 74 -30.01 -15.44 -3.98
C GLY A 74 -29.95 -14.47 -2.79
N THR A 75 -29.04 -13.49 -2.80
CA THR A 75 -28.97 -12.44 -1.76
C THR A 75 -29.59 -11.13 -2.24
N SER A 76 -30.04 -10.29 -1.30
CA SER A 76 -30.64 -8.98 -1.56
C SER A 76 -29.92 -7.90 -0.75
N PRO A 77 -29.88 -6.65 -1.24
CA PRO A 77 -29.29 -5.55 -0.50
C PRO A 77 -30.18 -5.11 0.67
N THR A 78 -29.54 -4.68 1.75
CA THR A 78 -30.17 -4.00 2.90
C THR A 78 -29.71 -2.55 2.92
N ILE A 79 -30.64 -1.60 2.77
CA ILE A 79 -30.37 -0.18 2.93
C ILE A 79 -30.34 0.14 4.43
N LEU A 80 -29.22 0.65 4.92
CA LEU A 80 -29.01 0.98 6.34
C LEU A 80 -29.35 2.44 6.66
N GLY A 81 -29.36 3.30 5.63
CA GLY A 81 -29.66 4.73 5.73
C GLY A 81 -29.25 5.47 4.47
N ASN A 82 -29.38 6.81 4.48
CA ASN A 82 -29.00 7.65 3.35
C ASN A 82 -27.50 7.47 3.03
N GLY A 83 -27.19 6.86 1.88
CA GLY A 83 -25.82 6.66 1.42
C GLY A 83 -25.15 5.37 1.89
N LEU A 84 -25.83 4.49 2.64
CA LEU A 84 -25.24 3.27 3.21
C LEU A 84 -26.08 2.04 2.88
N ALA A 85 -25.46 1.03 2.28
CA ALA A 85 -26.09 -0.26 2.01
C ALA A 85 -25.13 -1.41 2.28
N LEU A 86 -25.69 -2.58 2.59
CA LEU A 86 -24.97 -3.83 2.72
C LEU A 86 -25.56 -4.83 1.74
N GLN A 87 -24.71 -5.52 0.98
CA GLN A 87 -25.13 -6.63 0.14
C GLN A 87 -24.00 -7.66 0.06
N PRO A 88 -24.28 -8.94 0.39
CA PRO A 88 -23.31 -10.00 0.14
C PRO A 88 -22.91 -10.01 -1.34
N SER A 89 -21.64 -9.71 -1.60
CA SER A 89 -21.10 -9.48 -2.95
C SER A 89 -19.60 -9.73 -2.97
N LEU A 90 -19.00 -9.73 -4.17
CA LEU A 90 -17.54 -9.78 -4.31
C LEU A 90 -16.86 -8.64 -3.52
N ALA A 91 -17.47 -7.46 -3.47
CA ALA A 91 -16.96 -6.33 -2.68
C ALA A 91 -16.88 -6.63 -1.18
N LEU A 92 -17.89 -7.31 -0.62
CA LEU A 92 -17.87 -7.72 0.79
C LEU A 92 -16.72 -8.70 1.08
N GLY A 93 -16.55 -9.70 0.21
CA GLY A 93 -15.43 -10.65 0.34
C GLY A 93 -14.08 -9.95 0.27
N TRP A 94 -13.94 -9.01 -0.66
CA TRP A 94 -12.71 -8.23 -0.85
C TRP A 94 -12.36 -7.38 0.37
N ILE A 95 -13.32 -6.62 0.90
CA ILE A 95 -13.06 -5.75 2.05
C ILE A 95 -12.80 -6.56 3.31
N ILE A 96 -13.49 -7.70 3.53
CA ILE A 96 -13.21 -8.58 4.67
C ILE A 96 -11.78 -9.12 4.59
N ALA A 97 -11.33 -9.55 3.41
CA ALA A 97 -9.96 -10.02 3.22
C ALA A 97 -8.93 -8.91 3.51
N TYR A 98 -9.17 -7.68 3.04
CA TYR A 98 -8.29 -6.54 3.30
C TYR A 98 -8.23 -6.19 4.78
N LEU A 99 -9.38 -6.06 5.44
CA LEU A 99 -9.46 -5.75 6.87
C LEU A 99 -8.81 -6.84 7.72
N GLY A 100 -9.08 -8.11 7.42
CA GLY A 100 -8.45 -9.24 8.10
C GLY A 100 -6.94 -9.25 7.93
N TYR A 101 -6.45 -9.00 6.72
CA TYR A 101 -5.01 -8.89 6.46
C TYR A 101 -4.37 -7.72 7.20
N TYR A 102 -5.00 -6.53 7.22
CA TYR A 102 -4.43 -5.37 7.91
C TYR A 102 -4.37 -5.54 9.42
N VAL A 103 -5.39 -6.15 10.02
CA VAL A 103 -5.37 -6.52 11.45
C VAL A 103 -4.29 -7.58 11.74
N ALA A 104 -4.13 -8.57 10.86
CA ALA A 104 -3.09 -9.58 11.02
C ALA A 104 -1.68 -9.00 10.84
N LEU A 105 -1.52 -8.02 9.96
CA LEU A 105 -0.26 -7.35 9.66
C LEU A 105 0.16 -6.43 10.81
N GLU A 106 -0.69 -5.47 11.19
CA GLU A 106 -0.40 -4.55 12.29
C GLU A 106 -1.69 -4.31 13.09
N PRO A 107 -1.92 -5.01 14.21
CA PRO A 107 -3.24 -5.07 14.85
C PRO A 107 -3.85 -3.72 15.22
N VAL A 108 -3.06 -2.81 15.79
CA VAL A 108 -3.60 -1.53 16.27
C VAL A 108 -3.97 -0.62 15.09
N GLY A 109 -3.07 -0.45 14.12
CA GLY A 109 -3.33 0.29 12.89
C GLY A 109 -4.44 -0.35 12.05
N GLY A 110 -4.46 -1.68 11.94
CA GLY A 110 -5.53 -2.42 11.26
C GLY A 110 -6.89 -2.20 11.90
N LEU A 111 -6.98 -2.23 13.23
CA LEU A 111 -8.21 -1.91 13.97
C LEU A 111 -8.67 -0.47 13.71
N THR A 112 -7.75 0.50 13.64
CA THR A 112 -8.11 1.89 13.30
C THR A 112 -8.56 2.06 11.84
N TYR A 113 -8.21 1.13 10.95
CA TYR A 113 -8.66 1.16 9.54
C TYR A 113 -10.06 0.57 9.35
N LEU A 114 -10.55 -0.26 10.28
CA LEU A 114 -11.90 -0.86 10.22
C LEU A 114 -13.01 0.17 9.90
N PRO A 115 -13.17 1.30 10.61
CA PRO A 115 -14.23 2.25 10.29
C PRO A 115 -14.11 2.83 8.88
N VAL A 116 -12.88 3.07 8.39
CA VAL A 116 -12.63 3.59 7.04
C VAL A 116 -13.03 2.55 5.99
N GLY A 117 -12.53 1.32 6.12
CA GLY A 117 -12.84 0.25 5.17
C GLY A 117 -14.32 -0.14 5.15
N ILE A 118 -14.97 -0.20 6.33
CA ILE A 118 -16.41 -0.44 6.44
C ILE A 118 -17.19 0.67 5.73
N LEU A 119 -16.85 1.95 5.97
CA LEU A 119 -17.53 3.06 5.31
C LEU A 119 -17.33 3.04 3.79
N MET A 120 -16.12 2.72 3.31
CA MET A 120 -15.86 2.56 1.88
C MET A 120 -16.73 1.47 1.26
N TYR A 121 -16.85 0.32 1.91
CA TYR A 121 -17.72 -0.77 1.45
C TYR A 121 -19.20 -0.37 1.46
N LEU A 122 -19.69 0.22 2.55
CA LEU A 122 -21.12 0.56 2.68
C LEU A 122 -21.55 1.61 1.66
N THR A 123 -20.72 2.63 1.42
CA THR A 123 -21.03 3.71 0.47
C THR A 123 -20.90 3.26 -0.98
N SER A 124 -19.88 2.46 -1.31
CA SER A 124 -19.73 1.88 -2.65
C SER A 124 -20.87 0.91 -2.99
N THR A 125 -21.27 0.08 -2.02
CA THR A 125 -22.42 -0.82 -2.15
C THR A 125 -23.71 -0.02 -2.33
N TYR A 126 -23.91 1.06 -1.58
CA TYR A 126 -25.08 1.93 -1.74
C TYR A 126 -25.21 2.46 -3.16
N LEU A 127 -24.12 2.98 -3.75
CA LEU A 127 -24.16 3.49 -5.12
C LEU A 127 -24.37 2.39 -6.17
N ALA A 128 -23.92 1.16 -5.91
CA ALA A 128 -24.17 0.04 -6.82
C ALA A 128 -25.65 -0.37 -6.84
N VAL A 129 -26.33 -0.33 -5.69
CA VAL A 129 -27.72 -0.82 -5.54
C VAL A 129 -28.77 0.28 -5.62
N SER A 130 -28.37 1.54 -5.44
CA SER A 130 -29.23 2.72 -5.46
C SER A 130 -28.49 3.91 -6.09
N PRO A 131 -28.07 3.81 -7.36
CA PRO A 131 -27.35 4.87 -8.06
C PRO A 131 -28.21 6.14 -8.16
N PRO A 132 -27.75 7.28 -7.63
CA PRO A 132 -28.52 8.52 -7.68
C PRO A 132 -28.52 9.12 -9.09
N THR A 133 -29.60 9.80 -9.46
CA THR A 133 -29.77 10.39 -10.80
C THR A 133 -28.84 11.57 -11.10
N TRP A 134 -28.19 12.13 -10.08
CA TRP A 134 -27.18 13.18 -10.21
C TRP A 134 -25.77 12.63 -10.46
N LEU A 135 -25.56 11.31 -10.36
CA LEU A 135 -24.26 10.70 -10.57
C LEU A 135 -23.81 10.92 -12.03
N PRO A 136 -22.58 11.43 -12.27
CA PRO A 136 -22.08 11.58 -13.63
C PRO A 136 -22.02 10.23 -14.36
N PHE A 137 -22.24 10.25 -15.67
CA PHE A 137 -22.16 9.06 -16.52
C PHE A 137 -23.21 7.97 -16.21
N THR A 138 -24.29 8.31 -15.49
CA THR A 138 -25.42 7.42 -15.21
C THR A 138 -26.58 7.73 -16.17
N ASP A 139 -27.14 6.68 -16.78
CA ASP A 139 -28.33 6.76 -17.63
C ASP A 139 -29.61 6.91 -16.78
N ARG A 140 -30.52 7.81 -17.16
CA ARG A 140 -31.75 8.06 -16.38
C ARG A 140 -32.80 6.95 -16.51
N LEU A 141 -32.82 6.24 -17.62
CA LEU A 141 -33.75 5.15 -17.91
C LEU A 141 -33.24 3.83 -17.32
N ASN A 142 -31.91 3.61 -17.33
CA ASN A 142 -31.26 2.43 -16.78
C ASN A 142 -30.08 2.82 -15.87
N PRO A 143 -30.36 3.29 -14.64
CA PRO A 143 -29.32 3.86 -13.80
C PRO A 143 -28.33 2.79 -13.33
N SER A 144 -27.05 3.04 -13.59
CA SER A 144 -25.91 2.26 -13.10
C SER A 144 -24.78 3.19 -12.69
N ALA A 145 -24.10 2.84 -11.60
CA ALA A 145 -22.91 3.53 -11.13
C ALA A 145 -21.60 2.97 -11.74
N GLN A 146 -21.66 1.91 -12.55
CA GLN A 146 -20.47 1.32 -13.20
C GLN A 146 -19.66 2.33 -14.03
N PRO A 147 -20.26 3.13 -14.95
CA PRO A 147 -19.48 4.05 -15.76
C PRO A 147 -18.76 5.11 -14.92
N PHE A 148 -19.42 5.58 -13.86
CA PHE A 148 -18.83 6.49 -12.88
C PHE A 148 -17.63 5.87 -12.16
N ALA A 149 -17.76 4.65 -11.64
CA ALA A 149 -16.67 3.99 -10.93
C ALA A 149 -15.48 3.70 -11.84
N TRP A 150 -15.69 3.26 -13.09
CA TRP A 150 -14.61 3.08 -14.04
C TRP A 150 -13.90 4.40 -14.38
N ALA A 151 -14.63 5.50 -14.49
CA ALA A 151 -14.04 6.82 -14.72
C ALA A 151 -13.16 7.25 -13.53
N VAL A 152 -13.64 7.11 -12.29
CA VAL A 152 -12.86 7.41 -11.07
C VAL A 152 -11.63 6.51 -10.98
N PHE A 153 -11.80 5.21 -11.20
CA PHE A 153 -10.72 4.22 -11.16
C PHE A 153 -9.63 4.56 -12.19
N ALA A 154 -10.01 4.82 -13.44
CA ALA A 154 -9.08 5.15 -14.51
C ALA A 154 -8.34 6.47 -14.23
N PHE A 155 -9.06 7.52 -13.83
CA PHE A 155 -8.45 8.82 -13.53
C PHE A 155 -7.44 8.73 -12.38
N ALA A 156 -7.79 8.02 -11.30
CA ALA A 156 -6.91 7.84 -10.15
C ALA A 156 -5.64 7.04 -10.50
N TRP A 157 -5.75 6.03 -11.38
CA TRP A 157 -4.59 5.31 -11.91
C TRP A 157 -3.70 6.19 -12.79
N ILE A 158 -4.29 6.93 -13.74
CA ILE A 158 -3.55 7.85 -14.61
C ILE A 158 -2.78 8.87 -13.77
N ALA A 159 -3.42 9.45 -12.76
CA ALA A 159 -2.77 10.38 -11.85
C ALA A 159 -1.57 9.75 -11.12
N GLN A 160 -1.68 8.51 -10.61
CA GLN A 160 -0.54 7.81 -9.99
C GLN A 160 0.59 7.50 -10.96
N PHE A 161 0.28 7.09 -12.19
CA PHE A 161 1.33 6.87 -13.20
C PHE A 161 2.04 8.18 -13.59
N ILE A 162 1.31 9.30 -13.67
CA ILE A 162 1.92 10.64 -13.82
C ILE A 162 2.79 10.96 -12.60
N GLY A 163 2.29 10.66 -11.39
CA GLY A 163 3.01 10.74 -10.13
C GLY A 163 4.42 10.13 -10.21
N HIS A 164 4.45 8.85 -10.56
CA HIS A 164 5.69 8.10 -10.73
C HIS A 164 6.55 8.58 -11.90
N GLY A 165 5.97 8.82 -13.07
CA GLY A 165 6.73 9.20 -14.27
C GLY A 165 7.35 10.59 -14.18
N VAL A 166 6.58 11.58 -13.73
CA VAL A 166 6.99 12.99 -13.74
C VAL A 166 7.78 13.36 -12.48
N PHE A 167 7.30 12.96 -11.31
CA PHE A 167 7.85 13.44 -10.03
C PHE A 167 8.82 12.46 -9.38
N GLU A 168 8.54 11.16 -9.43
CA GLU A 168 9.46 10.15 -8.90
C GLU A 168 10.56 9.78 -9.91
N ARG A 169 10.27 9.88 -11.21
CA ARG A 169 11.14 9.46 -12.33
C ARG A 169 11.61 8.01 -12.19
N ARG A 170 10.73 7.16 -11.67
CA ARG A 170 10.98 5.73 -11.46
C ARG A 170 9.73 4.93 -11.78
N ALA A 171 9.93 3.66 -12.14
CA ALA A 171 8.84 2.74 -12.33
C ALA A 171 8.06 2.54 -11.01
N PRO A 172 6.73 2.41 -11.06
CA PRO A 172 5.90 2.04 -9.92
C PRO A 172 6.29 0.68 -9.32
N ALA A 173 6.07 0.52 -8.02
CA ALA A 173 6.29 -0.75 -7.30
C ALA A 173 5.46 -1.93 -7.87
N LEU A 174 4.39 -1.63 -8.61
CA LEU A 174 3.53 -2.62 -9.28
C LEU A 174 4.30 -3.56 -10.18
N PHE A 175 5.36 -3.07 -10.84
CA PHE A 175 6.17 -3.88 -11.75
C PHE A 175 7.11 -4.84 -11.01
N ASP A 176 7.38 -4.60 -9.72
CA ASP A 176 8.25 -5.44 -8.91
C ASP A 176 7.47 -6.43 -8.05
N ASN A 177 6.32 -6.01 -7.51
CA ASN A 177 5.40 -6.91 -6.80
C ASN A 177 3.95 -6.39 -6.82
N LEU A 178 3.18 -6.79 -7.84
CA LEU A 178 1.80 -6.35 -8.06
C LEU A 178 0.88 -6.60 -6.87
N VAL A 179 0.87 -7.83 -6.34
CA VAL A 179 -0.06 -8.21 -5.25
C VAL A 179 0.27 -7.42 -3.99
N GLN A 180 1.55 -7.37 -3.61
CA GLN A 180 2.00 -6.61 -2.45
C GLN A 180 1.68 -5.13 -2.61
N ALA A 181 1.97 -4.53 -3.77
CA ALA A 181 1.73 -3.12 -4.02
C ALA A 181 0.24 -2.76 -3.93
N LEU A 182 -0.65 -3.57 -4.50
CA LEU A 182 -2.10 -3.32 -4.46
C LEU A 182 -2.69 -3.52 -3.07
N VAL A 183 -2.32 -4.63 -2.41
CA VAL A 183 -2.90 -4.97 -1.10
C VAL A 183 -2.40 -4.01 -0.02
N LEU A 184 -1.12 -3.61 -0.03
CA LEU A 184 -0.58 -2.73 1.01
C LEU A 184 -0.82 -1.25 0.80
N ALA A 185 -0.99 -0.79 -0.44
CA ALA A 185 -1.13 0.64 -0.74
C ALA A 185 -2.17 1.36 0.15
N PRO A 186 -3.42 0.85 0.32
CA PRO A 186 -4.41 1.52 1.17
C PRO A 186 -3.99 1.59 2.64
N PHE A 187 -3.39 0.52 3.15
CA PHE A 187 -2.95 0.47 4.54
C PHE A 187 -1.72 1.35 4.79
N PHE A 188 -0.78 1.40 3.84
CA PHE A 188 0.37 2.29 3.92
C PHE A 188 -0.06 3.76 3.99
N VAL A 189 -1.01 4.17 3.14
CA VAL A 189 -1.56 5.54 3.17
C VAL A 189 -2.21 5.85 4.53
N HIS A 190 -2.96 4.90 5.07
CA HIS A 190 -3.57 5.03 6.39
C HIS A 190 -2.52 5.16 7.50
N LEU A 191 -1.49 4.31 7.50
CA LEU A 191 -0.42 4.38 8.50
C LEU A 191 0.39 5.67 8.41
N GLU A 192 0.71 6.16 7.22
CA GLU A 192 1.35 7.48 7.07
C GLU A 192 0.45 8.61 7.59
N ALA A 193 -0.88 8.51 7.44
CA ALA A 193 -1.82 9.45 8.07
C ALA A 193 -1.75 9.36 9.60
N LEU A 194 -1.72 8.16 10.17
CA LEU A 194 -1.58 7.96 11.62
C LEU A 194 -0.26 8.52 12.15
N PHE A 195 0.83 8.26 11.44
CA PHE A 195 2.16 8.77 11.77
C PHE A 195 2.19 10.31 11.74
N ALA A 196 1.58 10.91 10.72
CA ALA A 196 1.61 12.37 10.54
C ALA A 196 0.66 13.13 11.48
N VAL A 197 -0.53 12.58 11.78
CA VAL A 197 -1.58 13.31 12.52
C VAL A 197 -1.57 12.99 14.02
N PHE A 198 -1.21 11.76 14.39
CA PHE A 198 -1.33 11.28 15.78
C PHE A 198 0.01 10.92 16.42
N ASP A 199 1.15 11.18 15.75
CA ASP A 199 2.48 10.72 16.16
C ASP A 199 2.48 9.22 16.52
N TYR A 200 1.77 8.44 15.72
CA TYR A 200 1.56 7.02 16.00
C TYR A 200 2.89 6.24 15.85
N LYS A 201 3.33 5.54 16.89
CA LYS A 201 4.55 4.69 16.89
C LYS A 201 5.77 5.38 16.21
N PRO A 202 6.29 6.49 16.76
CA PRO A 202 7.33 7.30 16.12
C PRO A 202 8.63 6.52 15.86
N GLU A 203 8.99 5.59 16.75
CA GLU A 203 10.16 4.72 16.56
C GLU A 203 10.01 3.77 15.36
N LEU A 204 8.81 3.23 15.11
CA LEU A 204 8.54 2.41 13.93
C LEU A 204 8.64 3.26 12.67
N HIS A 205 8.01 4.44 12.67
CA HIS A 205 8.07 5.36 11.55
C HIS A 205 9.51 5.75 11.20
N LYS A 206 10.35 6.02 12.21
CA LYS A 206 11.79 6.28 12.05
C LYS A 206 12.54 5.11 11.42
N LYS A 207 12.29 3.88 11.88
CA LYS A 207 12.90 2.66 11.28
C LYS A 207 12.52 2.49 9.82
N ILE A 208 11.23 2.68 9.48
CA ILE A 208 10.73 2.62 8.10
C ILE A 208 11.45 3.65 7.22
N LYS A 209 11.56 4.90 7.65
CA LYS A 209 12.26 5.94 6.87
C LYS A 209 13.76 5.65 6.71
N ASN A 210 14.42 5.16 7.75
CA ASN A 210 15.83 4.77 7.68
C ASN A 210 16.06 3.64 6.66
N LYS A 211 15.26 2.56 6.73
CA LYS A 211 15.33 1.45 5.78
C LYS A 211 14.98 1.88 4.36
N SER A 212 13.94 2.69 4.20
CA SER A 212 13.54 3.29 2.92
C SER A 212 14.68 4.10 2.29
N GLY A 213 15.38 4.92 3.10
CA GLY A 213 16.54 5.70 2.64
C GLY A 213 17.70 4.83 2.14
N ILE A 214 17.98 3.72 2.82
CA ILE A 214 18.99 2.74 2.38
C ILE A 214 18.59 2.14 1.02
N ARG A 215 17.32 1.70 0.89
CA ARG A 215 16.82 1.12 -0.37
C ARG A 215 16.84 2.11 -1.52
N ILE A 216 16.43 3.36 -1.29
CA ILE A 216 16.49 4.43 -2.29
C ILE A 216 17.93 4.64 -2.77
N ARG A 217 18.90 4.65 -1.86
CA ARG A 217 20.33 4.79 -2.21
C ARG A 217 20.78 3.62 -3.08
N ASP A 218 20.41 2.41 -2.71
CA ASP A 218 20.84 1.20 -3.41
C ASP A 218 20.18 1.10 -4.81
N MET A 219 18.89 1.46 -4.93
CA MET A 219 18.18 1.59 -6.22
C MET A 219 18.85 2.65 -7.12
N ASN A 220 19.21 3.81 -6.57
CA ASN A 220 19.93 4.86 -7.30
C ASN A 220 21.31 4.40 -7.79
N ARG A 221 22.03 3.62 -6.97
CA ARG A 221 23.32 3.06 -7.36
C ARG A 221 23.15 2.06 -8.51
N ALA A 222 22.15 1.17 -8.43
CA ALA A 222 21.86 0.21 -9.48
C ALA A 222 21.45 0.89 -10.80
N ALA A 223 20.68 1.98 -10.74
CA ALA A 223 20.28 2.74 -11.93
C ALA A 223 21.46 3.40 -12.66
N LYS A 224 22.54 3.79 -11.95
CA LYS A 224 23.75 4.37 -12.55
C LYS A 224 24.65 3.34 -13.24
N LEU A 225 24.45 2.05 -12.96
CA LEU A 225 25.23 0.95 -13.55
C LEU A 225 24.58 0.39 -14.83
N LYS A 226 23.37 0.85 -15.17
CA LYS A 226 22.66 0.53 -16.40
C LYS A 226 22.87 1.64 -17.43
#